data_AF-A0A146KU15-F1
#
_entry.id   AF-A0A146KU15-F1
#
_cell.length_a   1.000
_cell.length_b   1.000
_cell.length_c   1.000
_cell.angle_alpha   90.00
_cell.angle_beta   90.00
_cell.angle_gamma   90.00
#
_symmetry.space_group_name_H-M   'P 1'
#
loop_
_entity.id
_entity.type
_entity.pdbx_description
1 polymer ?
#
loop_
_entity_poly.entity_id
_entity_poly.type
_entity_poly.pdbx_seq_one_letter_code
_entity_poly.pdbx_strand_id
1 'polypeptide(L)'
;ITYGTWLAESKSELTKDIMKNHFEKAADLLADGERQDKLLVADCMARFADSEYQRLQLYNKSNECARKQLHLNRCKEKLKEVTTIISVQRSKDPKKKIDQDLAKYKLTLEGQIRISMEELQSLEKSCSVYLRLATELYMKCLILGNDEGNDLKVFRLVSLCLDNQSSDSLMRNVENLIQNIPSYKFLIVLNQLIVRLTDAPSRFNKLLINIIKKCSTEHPHHSLPLVLALANSYLDETFTSTAGDRNKRSVDILEPRIKVVRNIVAELERDESLGGLLREMTALVTAYVSMANFPIGDKKPGDYKLPSSEPLSKIKNLSVPCLTANISVKKNGKYTNLPEIIEFKRTYGLVGGINSPKKLCCLCSDGLEYVQLVKGQDDLRQDAGMQQVFGILNILLRNEESTAKRRLLIRTYKVIPVSQKSGVIEWVANTQPIGDYLVGDKGAHVRYRPQDISPLIARKKLVDGATKKNPRVRTE
;
A
#
# COMPACT_ATOMS: atom_id res chain seq x y z
N ILE A 1 -3.04 -29.94 14.00
CA ILE A 1 -3.12 -28.49 13.65
C ILE A 1 -4.43 -27.90 14.17
N THR A 2 -5.58 -28.39 13.73
CA THR A 2 -6.93 -27.90 14.13
C THR A 2 -7.14 -27.86 15.65
N TYR A 3 -6.67 -28.89 16.36
CA TYR A 3 -6.74 -28.93 17.81
C TYR A 3 -5.88 -27.83 18.46
N GLY A 4 -4.66 -27.59 17.96
CA GLY A 4 -3.79 -26.52 18.45
C GLY A 4 -4.34 -25.12 18.18
N THR A 5 -5.02 -24.91 17.04
CA THR A 5 -5.71 -23.64 16.75
C THR A 5 -6.89 -23.42 17.71
N TRP A 6 -7.68 -24.45 18.01
CA TRP A 6 -8.77 -24.32 18.97
C TRP A 6 -8.26 -24.06 20.39
N LEU A 7 -7.19 -24.74 20.83
CA LEU A 7 -6.57 -24.47 22.13
C LEU A 7 -6.05 -23.04 22.25
N ALA A 8 -5.53 -22.48 21.16
CA ALA A 8 -5.09 -21.08 21.11
C ALA A 8 -6.28 -20.11 21.20
N GLU A 9 -7.37 -20.40 20.50
CA GLU A 9 -8.60 -19.58 20.53
C GLU A 9 -9.31 -19.66 21.88
N SER A 10 -9.41 -20.85 22.47
CA SER A 10 -10.05 -21.09 23.77
C SER A 10 -9.16 -20.72 24.96
N LYS A 11 -7.86 -20.45 24.72
CA LYS A 11 -6.84 -20.16 25.74
C LYS A 11 -6.75 -21.24 26.83
N SER A 12 -6.97 -22.49 26.46
CA SER A 12 -7.03 -23.60 27.40
C SER A 12 -5.65 -24.09 27.87
N GLU A 13 -4.58 -23.80 27.13
CA GLU A 13 -3.20 -24.20 27.45
C GLU A 13 -2.22 -23.04 27.31
N LEU A 14 -1.03 -23.19 27.90
CA LEU A 14 0.06 -22.23 27.77
C LEU A 14 0.58 -22.21 26.32
N THR A 15 0.86 -21.02 25.80
CA THR A 15 1.24 -20.83 24.39
C THR A 15 2.54 -21.54 24.00
N LYS A 16 3.46 -21.72 24.96
CA LYS A 16 4.68 -22.51 24.78
C LYS A 16 4.38 -24.00 24.58
N ASP A 17 3.40 -24.53 25.30
CA ASP A 17 3.00 -25.94 25.21
C ASP A 17 2.24 -26.18 23.92
N ILE A 18 1.36 -25.26 23.52
CA ILE A 18 0.66 -25.34 22.22
C ILE A 18 1.67 -25.34 21.06
N MET A 19 2.67 -24.45 21.09
CA MET A 19 3.71 -24.39 20.06
C MET A 19 4.48 -25.70 19.95
N LYS A 20 5.01 -26.20 21.06
CA LYS A 20 5.88 -27.39 21.09
C LYS A 20 5.11 -28.69 20.86
N ASN A 21 3.94 -28.85 21.48
CA ASN A 21 3.23 -30.12 21.48
C ASN A 21 2.32 -30.31 20.27
N HIS A 22 1.89 -29.24 19.61
CA HIS A 22 0.97 -29.33 18.48
C HIS A 22 1.56 -28.78 17.18
N PHE A 23 2.09 -27.56 17.19
CA PHE A 23 2.51 -26.91 15.95
C PHE A 23 3.85 -27.43 15.42
N GLU A 24 4.88 -27.52 16.27
CA GLU A 24 6.20 -28.06 15.90
C GLU A 24 6.10 -29.53 15.47
N LYS A 25 5.41 -30.36 16.27
CA LYS A 25 5.18 -31.77 15.89
C LYS A 25 4.43 -31.91 14.56
N ALA A 26 3.44 -31.04 14.30
CA ALA A 26 2.73 -31.08 13.03
C ALA A 26 3.63 -30.66 11.85
N ALA A 27 4.53 -29.69 12.06
CA ALA A 27 5.51 -29.30 11.05
C ALA A 27 6.51 -30.42 10.74
N ASP A 28 6.99 -31.13 11.77
CA ASP A 28 7.91 -32.25 11.62
C ASP A 28 7.26 -33.44 10.89
N LEU A 29 6.02 -33.80 11.25
CA LEU A 29 5.29 -34.89 10.62
C LEU A 29 4.92 -34.59 9.16
N LEU A 30 4.71 -33.32 8.83
CA LEU A 30 4.32 -32.88 7.47
C LEU A 30 5.51 -32.33 6.68
N ALA A 31 6.75 -32.54 7.14
CA ALA A 31 7.96 -32.16 6.42
C ALA A 31 8.05 -32.85 5.04
N ASP A 32 7.55 -34.07 4.92
CA ASP A 32 7.49 -34.85 3.68
C ASP A 32 6.10 -34.86 3.02
N GLY A 33 5.13 -34.16 3.61
CA GLY A 33 3.74 -34.11 3.13
C GLY A 33 3.52 -33.31 1.84
N GLU A 34 2.28 -33.28 1.38
CA GLU A 34 1.86 -32.53 0.20
C GLU A 34 2.04 -31.01 0.40
N ARG A 35 2.16 -30.29 -0.73
CA ARG A 35 2.34 -28.83 -0.74
C ARG A 35 1.18 -28.09 -0.04
N GLN A 36 -0.04 -28.59 -0.15
CA GLN A 36 -1.23 -28.00 0.47
C GLN A 36 -1.22 -28.15 1.99
N ASP A 37 -0.86 -29.32 2.50
CA ASP A 37 -0.77 -29.55 3.95
C ASP A 37 0.32 -28.69 4.59
N LYS A 38 1.49 -28.61 3.93
CA LYS A 38 2.59 -27.72 4.35
C LYS A 38 2.16 -26.27 4.42
N LEU A 39 1.36 -25.82 3.44
CA LEU A 39 0.81 -24.47 3.41
C LEU A 39 -0.17 -24.22 4.56
N LEU A 40 -1.05 -25.19 4.84
CA LEU A 40 -2.02 -25.09 5.94
C LEU A 40 -1.31 -25.00 7.30
N VAL A 41 -0.32 -25.86 7.54
CA VAL A 41 0.52 -25.82 8.75
C VAL A 41 1.16 -24.44 8.89
N ALA A 42 1.84 -23.99 7.83
CA ALA A 42 2.55 -22.72 7.85
C ALA A 42 1.61 -21.53 8.10
N ASP A 43 0.40 -21.53 7.53
CA ASP A 43 -0.57 -20.45 7.74
C ASP A 43 -1.09 -20.42 9.18
N CYS A 44 -1.50 -21.57 9.72
CA CYS A 44 -1.96 -21.66 11.11
C CYS A 44 -0.87 -21.24 12.09
N MET A 45 0.36 -21.71 11.89
CA MET A 45 1.51 -21.33 12.72
C MET A 45 1.87 -19.84 12.58
N ALA A 46 1.80 -19.28 11.36
CA ALA A 46 2.08 -17.86 11.13
C ALA A 46 1.07 -16.98 11.88
N ARG A 47 -0.22 -17.28 11.78
CA ARG A 47 -1.28 -16.56 12.49
C ARG A 47 -1.14 -16.66 14.01
N PHE A 48 -0.78 -17.84 14.51
CA PHE A 48 -0.52 -18.04 15.93
C PHE A 48 0.67 -17.21 16.42
N ALA A 49 1.81 -17.30 15.74
CA ALA A 49 3.01 -16.54 16.08
C ALA A 49 2.77 -15.02 16.00
N ASP A 50 2.02 -14.57 14.99
CA ASP A 50 1.65 -13.16 14.85
C ASP A 50 0.69 -12.69 15.95
N SER A 51 -0.31 -13.49 16.30
CA SER A 51 -1.23 -13.17 17.40
C SER A 51 -0.48 -13.03 18.73
N GLU A 52 0.44 -13.95 19.02
CA GLU A 52 1.28 -13.87 20.22
C GLU A 52 2.23 -12.67 20.19
N TYR A 53 2.83 -12.37 19.05
CA TYR A 53 3.63 -11.16 18.86
C TYR A 53 2.83 -9.89 19.12
N GLN A 54 1.62 -9.77 18.55
CA GLN A 54 0.74 -8.63 18.77
C GLN A 54 0.33 -8.51 20.24
N ARG A 55 0.00 -9.62 20.89
CA ARG A 55 -0.34 -9.65 22.33
C ARG A 55 0.82 -9.13 23.18
N LEU A 56 2.05 -9.57 22.90
CA LEU A 56 3.23 -9.11 23.62
C LEU A 56 3.54 -7.64 23.33
N GLN A 57 3.33 -7.16 22.10
CA GLN A 57 3.48 -5.74 21.76
C GLN A 57 2.44 -4.86 22.44
N LEU A 58 1.18 -5.29 22.51
CA LEU A 58 0.12 -4.61 23.26
C LEU A 58 0.47 -4.56 24.75
N TYR A 59 0.99 -5.65 25.31
CA TYR A 59 1.47 -5.67 26.68
C TYR A 59 2.64 -4.70 26.90
N ASN A 60 3.60 -4.64 25.96
CA ASN A 60 4.73 -3.71 26.05
C ASN A 60 4.28 -2.23 26.02
N LYS A 61 3.23 -1.93 25.24
CA LYS A 61 2.61 -0.59 25.18
C LYS A 61 1.64 -0.32 26.35
N SER A 62 1.34 -1.30 27.18
CA SER A 62 0.36 -1.18 28.25
C SER A 62 0.89 -0.36 29.44
N ASN A 63 -0.04 0.21 30.21
CA ASN A 63 0.28 0.94 31.44
C ASN A 63 0.96 0.05 32.50
N GLU A 64 0.77 -1.27 32.44
CA GLU A 64 1.40 -2.20 33.38
C GLU A 64 2.91 -2.32 33.12
N CYS A 65 3.31 -2.47 31.85
CA CYS A 65 4.73 -2.47 31.48
C CYS A 65 5.39 -1.12 31.82
N ALA A 66 4.71 0.00 31.52
CA ALA A 66 5.20 1.33 31.87
C ALA A 66 5.37 1.51 33.39
N ARG A 67 4.41 1.05 34.20
CA ARG A 67 4.52 1.05 35.66
C ARG A 67 5.68 0.19 36.15
N LYS A 68 5.89 -0.99 35.54
CA LYS A 68 6.99 -1.90 35.87
C LYS A 68 8.35 -1.29 35.52
N GLN A 69 8.47 -0.63 34.36
CA GLN A 69 9.68 0.10 33.96
C GLN A 69 9.99 1.26 34.92
N LEU A 70 8.95 2.01 35.31
CA LEU A 70 9.08 3.11 36.26
C LEU A 70 9.44 2.63 37.66
N HIS A 71 8.86 1.51 38.11
CA HIS A 71 9.24 0.86 39.36
C HIS A 71 10.70 0.41 39.34
N LEU A 72 11.14 -0.23 38.24
CA LEU A 72 12.53 -0.62 38.05
C LEU A 72 13.49 0.58 38.13
N ASN A 73 13.13 1.71 37.49
CA ASN A 73 13.94 2.93 37.55
C ASN A 73 14.02 3.50 38.97
N ARG A 74 12.90 3.53 39.70
CA ARG A 74 12.89 3.93 41.11
C ARG A 74 13.75 3.02 41.99
N CYS A 75 13.70 1.70 41.77
CA CYS A 75 14.56 0.77 42.51
C CYS A 75 16.04 1.00 42.19
N LYS A 76 16.40 1.30 40.93
CA LYS A 76 17.77 1.66 40.54
C LYS A 76 18.24 2.96 41.19
N GLU A 77 17.39 3.98 41.28
CA GLU A 77 17.71 5.25 41.95
C GLU A 77 17.94 5.04 43.43
N LYS A 78 17.03 4.33 44.12
CA LYS A 78 17.20 3.97 45.54
C LYS A 78 18.45 3.13 45.77
N LEU A 79 18.80 2.22 44.86
CA LEU A 79 20.03 1.45 44.93
C LEU A 79 21.27 2.36 44.87
N LYS A 80 21.26 3.39 43.99
CA LYS A 80 22.34 4.39 43.92
C LYS A 80 22.43 5.19 45.22
N GLU A 81 21.31 5.67 45.76
CA GLU A 81 21.28 6.40 47.03
C GLU A 81 21.85 5.58 48.18
N VAL A 82 21.38 4.33 48.35
CA VAL A 82 21.86 3.41 49.38
C VAL A 82 23.34 3.10 49.19
N THR A 83 23.81 2.93 47.95
CA THR A 83 25.23 2.69 47.65
C THR A 83 26.09 3.91 48.01
N THR A 84 25.61 5.13 47.72
CA THR A 84 26.29 6.38 48.10
C THR A 84 26.36 6.54 49.62
N ILE A 85 25.27 6.24 50.34
CA ILE A 85 25.23 6.27 51.81
C ILE A 85 26.27 5.30 52.40
N ILE A 86 26.34 4.07 51.87
CA ILE A 86 27.33 3.07 52.30
C ILE A 86 28.76 3.55 52.00
N SER A 87 29.01 4.17 50.84
CA SER A 87 30.34 4.70 50.52
C SER A 87 30.74 5.87 51.41
N VAL A 88 29.81 6.78 51.73
CA VAL A 88 30.05 7.94 52.61
C VAL A 88 30.30 7.50 54.06
N GLN A 89 29.57 6.47 54.54
CA GLN A 89 29.81 5.87 55.85
C GLN A 89 31.20 5.23 55.93
N ARG A 90 31.65 4.54 54.87
CA ARG A 90 33.00 3.97 54.80
C ARG A 90 34.11 5.02 54.75
N SER A 91 33.90 6.16 54.09
CA SER A 91 34.90 7.22 53.99
C SER A 91 35.05 8.05 55.27
N LYS A 92 34.01 8.15 56.10
CA LYS A 92 34.07 8.88 57.38
C LYS A 92 34.69 8.05 58.50
N ASP A 93 34.57 6.73 58.48
CA ASP A 93 35.05 5.88 59.57
C ASP A 93 35.29 4.41 59.13
N PRO A 94 36.52 4.03 58.74
CA PRO A 94 36.81 2.74 58.08
C PRO A 94 36.64 1.50 58.99
N LYS A 95 36.49 1.68 60.31
CA LYS A 95 36.31 0.61 61.31
C LYS A 95 34.86 0.40 61.76
N LYS A 96 33.91 1.25 61.34
CA LYS A 96 32.50 1.14 61.76
C LYS A 96 31.80 0.01 61.00
N LYS A 97 31.23 -0.96 61.72
CA LYS A 97 30.41 -2.03 61.11
C LYS A 97 29.25 -1.36 60.34
N ILE A 98 29.13 -1.70 59.06
CA ILE A 98 27.98 -1.31 58.23
C ILE A 98 26.72 -1.82 58.93
N ASP A 99 25.67 -1.00 59.01
CA ASP A 99 24.37 -1.45 59.50
C ASP A 99 23.94 -2.68 58.71
N GLN A 100 23.84 -3.83 59.40
CA GLN A 100 23.51 -5.12 58.80
C GLN A 100 22.17 -5.03 58.04
N ASP A 101 21.24 -4.23 58.53
CA ASP A 101 19.93 -3.99 57.91
C ASP A 101 20.05 -3.23 56.58
N LEU A 102 20.98 -2.26 56.49
CA LEU A 102 21.21 -1.48 55.27
C LEU A 102 21.89 -2.32 54.19
N ALA A 103 22.82 -3.19 54.60
CA ALA A 103 23.43 -4.19 53.72
C ALA A 103 22.39 -5.22 53.22
N LYS A 104 21.51 -5.72 54.10
CA LYS A 104 20.43 -6.65 53.75
C LYS A 104 19.39 -6.01 52.82
N TYR A 105 19.06 -4.73 53.05
CA TYR A 105 18.17 -3.95 52.21
C TYR A 105 18.74 -3.75 50.79
N LYS A 106 20.04 -3.39 50.69
CA LYS A 106 20.75 -3.31 49.40
C LYS A 106 20.67 -4.63 48.64
N LEU A 107 20.96 -5.74 49.29
CA LEU A 107 20.99 -7.08 48.68
C LEU A 107 19.60 -7.50 48.17
N THR A 108 18.55 -7.14 48.91
CA THR A 108 17.16 -7.39 48.51
C THR A 108 16.76 -6.56 47.29
N LEU A 109 17.13 -5.27 47.26
CA LEU A 109 16.89 -4.38 46.12
C LEU A 109 17.63 -4.87 44.86
N GLU A 110 18.90 -5.27 44.99
CA GLU A 110 19.67 -5.85 43.88
C GLU A 110 19.00 -7.12 43.34
N GLY A 111 18.50 -7.98 44.22
CA GLY A 111 17.72 -9.16 43.84
C GLY A 111 16.45 -8.82 43.04
N GLN A 112 15.65 -7.85 43.51
CA GLN A 112 14.43 -7.41 42.83
C GLN A 112 14.70 -6.78 41.46
N ILE A 113 15.75 -5.95 41.36
CA ILE A 113 16.17 -5.33 40.11
C ILE A 113 16.61 -6.41 39.12
N ARG A 114 17.40 -7.39 39.57
CA ARG A 114 17.86 -8.51 38.72
C ARG A 114 16.68 -9.30 38.16
N ILE A 115 15.75 -9.74 39.00
CA ILE A 115 14.57 -10.51 38.57
C ILE A 115 13.75 -9.70 37.54
N SER A 116 13.50 -8.43 37.84
CA SER A 116 12.72 -7.56 36.95
C SER A 116 13.44 -7.30 35.61
N MET A 117 14.76 -7.17 35.60
CA MET A 117 15.56 -7.06 34.39
C MET A 117 15.53 -8.35 33.56
N GLU A 118 15.69 -9.51 34.21
CA GLU A 118 15.63 -10.82 33.56
C GLU A 118 14.26 -11.05 32.91
N GLU A 119 13.18 -10.66 33.59
CA GLU A 119 11.82 -10.72 33.04
C GLU A 119 11.64 -9.83 31.81
N LEU A 120 12.11 -8.58 31.84
CA LEU A 120 12.04 -7.67 30.69
C LEU A 120 12.87 -8.18 29.50
N GLN A 121 14.07 -8.69 29.76
CA GLN A 121 14.91 -9.30 28.73
C GLN A 121 14.27 -10.57 28.16
N SER A 122 13.65 -11.40 29.00
CA SER A 122 12.92 -12.60 28.57
C SER A 122 11.71 -12.24 27.68
N LEU A 123 11.00 -11.17 28.03
CA LEU A 123 9.89 -10.63 27.23
C LEU A 123 10.38 -10.15 25.86
N GLU A 124 11.43 -9.33 25.83
CA GLU A 124 12.03 -8.81 24.59
C GLU A 124 12.53 -9.93 23.68
N LYS A 125 13.23 -10.92 24.25
CA LYS A 125 13.66 -12.13 23.54
C LYS A 125 12.47 -12.88 22.94
N SER A 126 11.41 -13.08 23.73
CA SER A 126 10.19 -13.76 23.28
C SER A 126 9.52 -13.01 22.11
N CYS A 127 9.43 -11.67 22.19
CA CYS A 127 8.95 -10.85 21.08
C CYS A 127 9.77 -11.07 19.81
N SER A 128 11.11 -11.06 19.91
CA SER A 128 11.99 -11.26 18.75
C SER A 128 11.83 -12.65 18.13
N VAL A 129 11.60 -13.68 18.96
CA VAL A 129 11.42 -15.06 18.51
C VAL A 129 10.12 -15.20 17.74
N TYR A 130 8.99 -14.73 18.30
CA TYR A 130 7.70 -14.80 17.62
C TYR A 130 7.66 -13.95 16.35
N LEU A 131 8.29 -12.77 16.36
CA LEU A 131 8.39 -11.92 15.18
C LEU A 131 9.17 -12.59 14.04
N ARG A 132 10.32 -13.19 14.35
CA ARG A 132 11.12 -13.94 13.38
C ARG A 132 10.34 -15.14 12.84
N LEU A 133 9.73 -15.92 13.73
CA LEU A 133 8.93 -17.08 13.35
C LEU A 133 7.75 -16.69 12.45
N ALA A 134 6.99 -15.65 12.82
CA ALA A 134 5.86 -15.16 12.04
C ALA A 134 6.29 -14.72 10.64
N THR A 135 7.37 -13.93 10.54
CA THR A 135 7.86 -13.47 9.22
C THR A 135 8.36 -14.63 8.36
N GLU A 136 9.12 -15.57 8.91
CA GLU A 136 9.57 -16.77 8.19
C GLU A 136 8.41 -17.63 7.69
N LEU A 137 7.39 -17.85 8.51
CA LEU A 137 6.22 -18.64 8.14
C LEU A 137 5.34 -17.93 7.12
N TYR A 138 5.14 -16.61 7.23
CA TYR A 138 4.44 -15.84 6.18
C TYR A 138 5.18 -15.89 4.85
N MET A 139 6.52 -15.80 4.85
CA MET A 139 7.31 -15.95 3.63
C MET A 139 7.18 -17.36 3.05
N LYS A 140 7.22 -18.41 3.87
CA LYS A 140 6.94 -19.79 3.43
C LYS A 140 5.54 -19.93 2.84
N CYS A 141 4.52 -19.33 3.45
CA CYS A 141 3.16 -19.32 2.92
C CYS A 141 3.10 -18.65 1.55
N LEU A 142 3.83 -17.54 1.35
CA LEU A 142 3.88 -16.85 0.07
C LEU A 142 4.65 -17.65 -0.99
N ILE A 143 5.64 -18.46 -0.62
CA ILE A 143 6.36 -19.33 -1.58
C ILE A 143 5.50 -20.54 -1.97
N LEU A 144 4.82 -21.15 -1.00
CA LEU A 144 4.04 -22.37 -1.21
C LEU A 144 2.65 -22.10 -1.78
N GLY A 145 1.98 -21.03 -1.36
CA GLY A 145 0.61 -20.71 -1.79
C GLY A 145 0.57 -20.17 -3.21
N ASN A 146 -0.41 -20.59 -4.00
CA ASN A 146 -0.64 -20.10 -5.36
C ASN A 146 -2.00 -19.40 -5.54
N ASP A 147 -2.79 -19.29 -4.48
CA ASP A 147 -4.16 -18.75 -4.52
C ASP A 147 -4.18 -17.26 -4.20
N GLU A 148 -5.12 -16.52 -4.80
CA GLU A 148 -5.25 -15.07 -4.60
C GLU A 148 -5.45 -14.70 -3.13
N GLY A 149 -6.15 -15.54 -2.35
CA GLY A 149 -6.31 -15.34 -0.91
C GLY A 149 -5.01 -15.48 -0.11
N ASN A 150 -4.10 -16.36 -0.56
CA ASN A 150 -2.78 -16.51 0.05
C ASN A 150 -1.86 -15.33 -0.29
N ASP A 151 -2.02 -14.75 -1.47
CA ASP A 151 -1.25 -13.59 -1.89
C ASP A 151 -1.52 -12.38 -0.98
N LEU A 152 -2.73 -12.22 -0.42
CA LEU A 152 -3.06 -11.14 0.52
C LEU A 152 -2.21 -11.15 1.81
N LYS A 153 -1.58 -12.28 2.17
CA LYS A 153 -0.67 -12.36 3.33
C LYS A 153 0.56 -11.46 3.18
N VAL A 154 0.89 -11.05 1.94
CA VAL A 154 1.94 -10.08 1.66
C VAL A 154 1.70 -8.75 2.39
N PHE A 155 0.45 -8.32 2.56
CA PHE A 155 0.13 -7.09 3.29
C PHE A 155 0.55 -7.19 4.75
N ARG A 156 0.32 -8.35 5.37
CA ARG A 156 0.71 -8.57 6.76
C ARG A 156 2.22 -8.67 6.92
N LEU A 157 2.90 -9.38 6.00
CA LEU A 157 4.36 -9.44 5.97
C LEU A 157 4.97 -8.03 5.86
N VAL A 158 4.51 -7.23 4.90
CA VAL A 158 4.98 -5.85 4.70
C VAL A 158 4.70 -4.99 5.94
N SER A 159 3.54 -5.13 6.57
CA SER A 159 3.22 -4.44 7.84
C SER A 159 4.22 -4.80 8.94
N LEU A 160 4.52 -6.08 9.15
CA LEU A 160 5.49 -6.53 10.15
C LEU A 160 6.90 -5.99 9.88
N CYS A 161 7.33 -5.97 8.62
CA CYS A 161 8.62 -5.40 8.23
C CYS A 161 8.66 -3.88 8.44
N LEU A 162 7.59 -3.17 8.11
CA LEU A 162 7.49 -1.72 8.28
C LEU A 162 7.48 -1.29 9.75
N ASP A 163 6.86 -2.07 10.62
CA ASP A 163 6.83 -1.79 12.07
C ASP A 163 8.20 -2.04 12.74
N ASN A 164 9.07 -2.87 12.12
CA ASN A 164 10.33 -3.34 12.71
C ASN A 164 11.56 -2.99 11.86
N GLN A 165 11.55 -1.84 11.18
CA GLN A 165 12.64 -1.40 10.27
C GLN A 165 14.03 -1.34 10.94
N SER A 166 14.09 -1.10 12.25
CA SER A 166 15.35 -1.00 13.00
C SER A 166 15.98 -2.35 13.38
N SER A 167 15.25 -3.46 13.23
CA SER A 167 15.74 -4.78 13.61
C SER A 167 16.65 -5.37 12.53
N ASP A 168 17.97 -5.29 12.74
CA ASP A 168 18.93 -5.77 11.75
C ASP A 168 18.88 -7.29 11.54
N SER A 169 18.60 -8.07 12.60
CA SER A 169 18.49 -9.53 12.54
C SER A 169 17.31 -9.97 11.67
N LEU A 170 16.17 -9.31 11.81
CA LEU A 170 14.99 -9.59 11.00
C LEU A 170 15.22 -9.24 9.52
N MET A 171 15.82 -8.08 9.26
CA MET A 171 16.06 -7.63 7.88
C MET A 171 17.00 -8.57 7.12
N ARG A 172 18.01 -9.16 7.78
CA ARG A 172 18.87 -10.21 7.16
C ARG A 172 18.06 -11.44 6.76
N ASN A 173 17.18 -11.92 7.64
CA ASN A 173 16.36 -13.10 7.35
C ASN A 173 15.39 -12.84 6.20
N VAL A 174 14.77 -11.65 6.18
CA VAL A 174 13.88 -11.23 5.11
C VAL A 174 14.64 -11.12 3.78
N GLU A 175 15.82 -10.51 3.77
CA GLU A 175 16.63 -10.33 2.54
C GLU A 175 17.00 -11.67 1.88
N ASN A 176 17.30 -12.70 2.67
CA ASN A 176 17.61 -14.03 2.14
C ASN A 176 16.37 -14.73 1.56
N LEU A 177 15.23 -14.62 2.23
CA LEU A 177 14.02 -15.37 1.87
C LEU A 177 13.17 -14.67 0.81
N ILE A 178 13.26 -13.33 0.70
CA ILE A 178 12.44 -12.56 -0.25
C ILE A 178 12.77 -12.88 -1.71
N GLN A 179 14.02 -13.28 -1.98
CA GLN A 179 14.47 -13.60 -3.33
C GLN A 179 13.68 -14.79 -3.91
N ASN A 180 13.26 -15.71 -3.05
CA ASN A 180 12.48 -16.89 -3.41
C ASN A 180 10.98 -16.59 -3.61
N ILE A 181 10.50 -15.44 -3.17
CA ILE A 181 9.10 -15.06 -3.32
C ILE A 181 8.88 -14.59 -4.78
N PRO A 182 7.86 -15.11 -5.47
CA PRO A 182 7.49 -14.61 -6.80
C PRO A 182 7.12 -13.13 -6.78
N SER A 183 7.61 -12.36 -7.76
CA SER A 183 7.43 -10.91 -7.78
C SER A 183 5.96 -10.48 -7.93
N TYR A 184 5.13 -11.26 -8.63
CA TYR A 184 3.71 -10.96 -8.85
C TYR A 184 2.92 -10.70 -7.56
N LYS A 185 3.33 -11.31 -6.44
CA LYS A 185 2.66 -11.16 -5.14
C LYS A 185 2.85 -9.76 -4.56
N PHE A 186 3.96 -9.10 -4.87
CA PHE A 186 4.24 -7.75 -4.41
C PHE A 186 3.51 -6.67 -5.21
N LEU A 187 2.97 -6.99 -6.40
CA LEU A 187 2.27 -6.00 -7.24
C LEU A 187 1.09 -5.34 -6.52
N ILE A 188 0.39 -6.09 -5.66
CA ILE A 188 -0.77 -5.58 -4.91
C ILE A 188 -0.34 -4.58 -3.81
N VAL A 189 0.90 -4.64 -3.32
CA VAL A 189 1.43 -3.71 -2.30
C VAL A 189 2.39 -2.68 -2.88
N LEU A 190 2.69 -2.78 -4.18
CA LEU A 190 3.77 -2.02 -4.80
C LEU A 190 3.59 -0.51 -4.63
N ASN A 191 2.35 -0.01 -4.74
CA ASN A 191 2.01 1.39 -4.48
C ASN A 191 2.41 1.83 -3.06
N GLN A 192 2.08 1.02 -2.05
CA GLN A 192 2.39 1.31 -0.66
C GLN A 192 3.90 1.24 -0.38
N LEU A 193 4.63 0.39 -1.10
CA LEU A 193 6.09 0.28 -0.99
C LEU A 193 6.81 1.47 -1.63
N ILE A 194 6.40 1.87 -2.84
CA ILE A 194 7.01 2.97 -3.60
C ILE A 194 6.96 4.29 -2.80
N VAL A 195 5.84 4.57 -2.12
CA VAL A 195 5.66 5.79 -1.33
C VAL A 195 6.57 5.85 -0.09
N ARG A 196 7.10 4.71 0.37
CA ARG A 196 7.97 4.61 1.55
C ARG A 196 9.46 4.71 1.24
N LEU A 197 9.84 4.87 -0.03
CA LEU A 197 11.23 5.07 -0.42
C LEU A 197 11.82 6.34 0.23
N THR A 198 13.04 6.22 0.73
CA THR A 198 13.81 7.34 1.29
C THR A 198 15.25 7.28 0.80
N ASP A 199 15.95 8.42 0.76
CA ASP A 199 17.38 8.50 0.36
C ASP A 199 18.33 8.06 1.49
N ALA A 200 17.79 7.58 2.62
CA ALA A 200 18.60 7.09 3.73
C ALA A 200 19.24 5.73 3.36
N PRO A 201 20.55 5.53 3.60
CA PRO A 201 21.21 4.25 3.34
C PRO A 201 20.83 3.24 4.43
N SER A 202 19.64 2.66 4.35
CA SER A 202 19.17 1.58 5.23
C SER A 202 19.09 0.26 4.46
N ARG A 203 19.29 -0.87 5.15
CA ARG A 203 19.08 -2.21 4.57
C ARG A 203 17.65 -2.39 4.07
N PHE A 204 16.68 -1.84 4.80
CA PHE A 204 15.29 -1.84 4.41
C PHE A 204 15.05 -1.10 3.08
N ASN A 205 15.67 0.07 2.89
CA ASN A 205 15.56 0.79 1.61
C ASN A 205 16.20 0.01 0.46
N LYS A 206 17.36 -0.64 0.67
CA LYS A 206 17.97 -1.52 -0.33
C LYS A 206 17.06 -2.67 -0.71
N LEU A 207 16.41 -3.29 0.28
CA LEU A 207 15.42 -4.34 0.08
C LEU A 207 14.23 -3.85 -0.76
N LEU A 208 13.65 -2.69 -0.42
CA LEU A 208 12.55 -2.09 -1.17
C LEU A 208 12.94 -1.80 -2.64
N ILE A 209 14.13 -1.22 -2.86
CA ILE A 209 14.65 -0.95 -4.19
C ILE A 209 14.78 -2.26 -4.98
N ASN A 210 15.29 -3.33 -4.38
CA ASN A 210 15.42 -4.63 -5.03
C ASN A 210 14.06 -5.24 -5.38
N ILE A 211 13.05 -5.15 -4.50
CA ILE A 211 11.68 -5.61 -4.79
C ILE A 211 11.11 -4.83 -5.97
N ILE A 212 11.23 -3.50 -5.96
CA ILE A 212 10.69 -2.64 -7.02
C ILE A 212 11.38 -2.95 -8.36
N LYS A 213 12.70 -3.10 -8.37
CA LYS A 213 13.46 -3.52 -9.56
C LYS A 213 12.99 -4.89 -10.06
N LYS A 214 12.88 -5.89 -9.20
CA LYS A 214 12.39 -7.24 -9.56
C LYS A 214 10.97 -7.21 -10.14
N CYS A 215 10.06 -6.44 -9.56
CA CYS A 215 8.72 -6.26 -10.10
C CYS A 215 8.71 -5.49 -11.43
N SER A 216 9.66 -4.60 -11.64
CA SER A 216 9.81 -3.79 -12.86
C SER A 216 10.36 -4.59 -14.04
N THR A 217 11.27 -5.52 -13.77
CA THR A 217 11.84 -6.41 -14.79
C THR A 217 10.89 -7.56 -15.13
N GLU A 218 10.28 -8.21 -14.14
CA GLU A 218 9.40 -9.38 -14.39
C GLU A 218 7.96 -8.99 -14.80
N HIS A 219 7.47 -7.82 -14.36
CA HIS A 219 6.08 -7.38 -14.57
C HIS A 219 5.97 -5.91 -14.98
N PRO A 220 6.56 -5.51 -16.12
CA PRO A 220 6.73 -4.11 -16.47
C PRO A 220 5.42 -3.34 -16.62
N HIS A 221 4.39 -3.95 -17.20
CA HIS A 221 3.11 -3.28 -17.47
C HIS A 221 2.29 -2.96 -16.20
N HIS A 222 2.57 -3.63 -15.07
CA HIS A 222 1.88 -3.38 -13.80
C HIS A 222 2.66 -2.46 -12.88
N SER A 223 3.99 -2.53 -12.93
CA SER A 223 4.88 -1.81 -12.01
C SER A 223 5.35 -0.48 -12.57
N LEU A 224 5.77 -0.43 -13.83
CA LEU A 224 6.38 0.76 -14.40
C LEU A 224 5.44 1.96 -14.48
N PRO A 225 4.12 1.84 -14.80
CA PRO A 225 3.22 2.99 -14.73
C PRO A 225 3.21 3.66 -13.35
N LEU A 226 3.30 2.87 -12.28
CA LEU A 226 3.32 3.36 -10.90
C LEU A 226 4.65 4.04 -10.57
N VAL A 227 5.77 3.45 -11.02
CA VAL A 227 7.12 4.01 -10.85
C VAL A 227 7.27 5.32 -11.62
N LEU A 228 6.82 5.36 -12.87
CA LEU A 228 6.84 6.56 -13.72
C LEU A 228 5.93 7.66 -13.17
N ALA A 229 4.75 7.33 -12.63
CA ALA A 229 3.88 8.31 -12.01
C ALA A 229 4.59 9.09 -10.90
N LEU A 230 5.36 8.40 -10.05
CA LEU A 230 6.14 9.04 -9.01
C LEU A 230 7.34 9.81 -9.59
N ALA A 231 8.06 9.25 -10.59
CA ALA A 231 9.17 9.92 -11.26
C ALA A 231 8.74 11.26 -11.92
N ASN A 232 7.52 11.28 -12.45
CA ASN A 232 6.90 12.38 -13.20
C ASN A 232 5.97 13.25 -12.33
N SER A 233 6.04 13.14 -11.00
CA SER A 233 5.12 13.85 -10.09
C SER A 233 4.96 15.35 -10.43
N TYR A 234 6.05 16.03 -10.73
CA TYR A 234 6.08 17.47 -11.03
C TYR A 234 6.10 17.81 -12.54
N LEU A 235 5.87 16.83 -13.41
CA LEU A 235 5.95 17.04 -14.86
C LEU A 235 4.91 18.06 -15.34
N ASP A 236 3.75 18.17 -14.68
CA ASP A 236 2.71 19.16 -15.01
C ASP A 236 3.24 20.60 -14.99
N GLU A 237 4.16 20.91 -14.07
CA GLU A 237 4.68 22.27 -13.92
C GLU A 237 5.46 22.73 -15.16
N THR A 238 6.05 21.79 -15.90
CA THR A 238 6.74 22.10 -17.17
C THR A 238 5.78 22.63 -18.24
N PHE A 239 4.50 22.27 -18.17
CA PHE A 239 3.48 22.69 -19.12
C PHE A 239 2.64 23.88 -18.62
N THR A 240 2.59 24.10 -17.30
CA THR A 240 1.77 25.17 -16.70
C THR A 240 2.55 26.41 -16.26
N SER A 241 3.86 26.30 -15.98
CA SER A 241 4.62 27.43 -15.41
C SER A 241 5.01 28.47 -16.46
N THR A 242 4.62 29.73 -16.21
CA THR A 242 5.18 30.92 -16.85
C THR A 242 6.63 31.16 -16.36
N ALA A 243 7.45 31.82 -17.19
CA ALA A 243 8.92 31.91 -17.05
C ALA A 243 9.48 32.46 -15.70
N GLY A 244 8.62 32.97 -14.80
CA GLY A 244 8.98 33.55 -13.49
C GLY A 244 8.98 32.60 -12.28
N ASP A 245 8.45 31.37 -12.37
CA ASP A 245 8.27 30.47 -11.20
C ASP A 245 9.48 29.53 -10.95
N ARG A 246 10.69 29.96 -11.33
CA ARG A 246 11.91 29.12 -11.30
C ARG A 246 12.37 28.73 -9.88
N ASN A 247 11.92 29.45 -8.85
CA ASN A 247 12.27 29.17 -7.45
C ASN A 247 11.53 27.97 -6.84
N LYS A 248 10.43 27.47 -7.44
CA LYS A 248 9.80 26.21 -7.03
C LYS A 248 10.57 24.96 -7.50
N ARG A 249 11.27 25.07 -8.64
CA ARG A 249 12.03 23.96 -9.24
C ARG A 249 13.15 23.41 -8.36
N SER A 250 13.60 24.17 -7.35
CA SER A 250 14.59 23.71 -6.38
C SER A 250 14.01 22.72 -5.37
N VAL A 251 12.70 22.79 -5.05
CA VAL A 251 12.02 21.85 -4.16
C VAL A 251 11.85 20.47 -4.83
N ASP A 252 11.74 20.43 -6.16
CA ASP A 252 11.57 19.22 -7.01
C ASP A 252 12.76 18.24 -6.98
N ILE A 253 13.95 18.74 -6.63
CA ILE A 253 15.20 17.97 -6.50
C ILE A 253 15.39 17.49 -5.06
N LEU A 254 14.67 18.10 -4.11
CA LEU A 254 14.84 17.92 -2.68
C LEU A 254 14.02 16.76 -2.11
N GLU A 255 12.98 16.27 -2.81
CA GLU A 255 12.23 15.15 -2.27
C GLU A 255 13.03 13.83 -2.40
N PRO A 256 13.48 13.23 -1.27
CA PRO A 256 14.43 12.12 -1.28
C PRO A 256 13.94 10.91 -2.10
N ARG A 257 12.63 10.66 -2.08
CA ARG A 257 12.00 9.52 -2.76
C ARG A 257 12.04 9.63 -4.29
N ILE A 258 11.84 10.82 -4.83
CA ILE A 258 11.78 11.03 -6.29
C ILE A 258 13.16 10.86 -6.89
N LYS A 259 14.20 11.33 -6.18
CA LYS A 259 15.60 11.10 -6.56
C LYS A 259 15.93 9.61 -6.64
N VAL A 260 15.56 8.83 -5.63
CA VAL A 260 15.76 7.37 -5.63
C VAL A 260 15.03 6.71 -6.80
N VAL A 261 13.78 7.10 -7.06
CA VAL A 261 12.97 6.53 -8.16
C VAL A 261 13.54 6.90 -9.53
N ARG A 262 14.00 8.13 -9.73
CA ARG A 262 14.67 8.55 -10.98
C ARG A 262 15.95 7.75 -11.21
N ASN A 263 16.71 7.45 -10.15
CA ASN A 263 17.87 6.56 -10.25
C ASN A 263 17.47 5.14 -10.66
N ILE A 264 16.39 4.59 -10.09
CA ILE A 264 15.85 3.28 -10.48
C ILE A 264 15.46 3.28 -11.96
N VAL A 265 14.71 4.30 -12.43
CA VAL A 265 14.31 4.42 -13.84
C VAL A 265 15.54 4.51 -14.75
N ALA A 266 16.53 5.32 -14.41
CA ALA A 266 17.77 5.46 -15.18
C ALA A 266 18.60 4.16 -15.23
N GLU A 267 18.56 3.34 -14.17
CA GLU A 267 19.17 2.02 -14.18
C GLU A 267 18.40 1.02 -15.05
N LEU A 268 17.05 1.01 -14.94
CA LEU A 268 16.18 0.14 -15.74
C LEU A 268 16.21 0.50 -17.23
N GLU A 269 16.47 1.76 -17.58
CA GLU A 269 16.62 2.19 -18.97
C GLU A 269 17.88 1.65 -19.65
N ARG A 270 18.91 1.32 -18.86
CA ARG A 270 20.14 0.69 -19.37
C ARG A 270 20.00 -0.80 -19.66
N ASP A 271 18.93 -1.43 -19.18
CA ASP A 271 18.65 -2.84 -19.47
C ASP A 271 18.27 -2.99 -20.95
N GLU A 272 18.98 -3.86 -21.68
CA GLU A 272 18.77 -4.07 -23.12
C GLU A 272 17.35 -4.57 -23.43
N SER A 273 16.76 -5.36 -22.52
CA SER A 273 15.45 -5.96 -22.73
C SER A 273 14.29 -4.99 -22.43
N LEU A 274 14.46 -4.11 -21.45
CA LEU A 274 13.41 -3.26 -20.91
C LEU A 274 13.51 -1.80 -21.37
N GLY A 275 14.71 -1.33 -21.69
CA GLY A 275 14.98 0.08 -22.01
C GLY A 275 14.22 0.60 -23.23
N GLY A 276 13.93 -0.26 -24.22
CA GLY A 276 13.04 0.08 -25.34
C GLY A 276 11.63 0.42 -24.87
N LEU A 277 11.00 -0.54 -24.16
CA LEU A 277 9.64 -0.40 -23.62
C LEU A 277 9.52 0.80 -22.66
N LEU A 278 10.53 1.00 -21.80
CA LEU A 278 10.53 2.09 -20.83
C LEU A 278 10.57 3.46 -21.50
N ARG A 279 11.36 3.63 -22.57
CA ARG A 279 11.41 4.88 -23.35
C ARG A 279 10.08 5.17 -24.03
N GLU A 280 9.49 4.16 -24.68
CA GLU A 280 8.17 4.28 -25.31
C GLU A 280 7.09 4.65 -24.29
N MET A 281 7.08 4.00 -23.12
CA MET A 281 6.07 4.26 -22.10
C MET A 281 6.29 5.61 -21.40
N THR A 282 7.54 6.04 -21.24
CA THR A 282 7.85 7.40 -20.75
C THR A 282 7.34 8.45 -21.73
N ALA A 283 7.58 8.27 -23.04
CA ALA A 283 7.07 9.16 -24.08
C ALA A 283 5.53 9.20 -24.08
N LEU A 284 4.87 8.04 -23.93
CA LEU A 284 3.41 7.95 -23.82
C LEU A 284 2.87 8.69 -22.59
N VAL A 285 3.48 8.49 -21.41
CA VAL A 285 3.09 9.19 -20.17
C VAL A 285 3.27 10.70 -20.30
N THR A 286 4.39 11.17 -20.85
CA THR A 286 4.61 12.60 -21.12
C THR A 286 3.58 13.16 -22.10
N ALA A 287 3.19 12.40 -23.13
CA ALA A 287 2.15 12.78 -24.08
C ALA A 287 0.77 12.91 -23.40
N TYR A 288 0.43 12.04 -22.45
CA TYR A 288 -0.78 12.17 -21.65
C TYR A 288 -0.77 13.42 -20.76
N VAL A 289 0.35 13.74 -20.12
CA VAL A 289 0.50 14.95 -19.30
C VAL A 289 0.38 16.23 -20.14
N SER A 290 0.94 16.24 -21.36
CA SER A 290 0.75 17.32 -22.34
C SER A 290 -0.73 17.52 -22.65
N MET A 291 -1.42 16.44 -23.01
CA MET A 291 -2.84 16.50 -23.36
C MET A 291 -3.73 16.87 -22.16
N ALA A 292 -3.40 16.42 -20.96
CA ALA A 292 -4.09 16.80 -19.73
C ALA A 292 -4.06 18.33 -19.52
N ASN A 293 -2.89 18.93 -19.71
CA ASN A 293 -2.66 20.38 -19.53
C ASN A 293 -2.95 21.22 -20.78
N PHE A 294 -3.33 20.61 -21.91
CA PHE A 294 -3.69 21.34 -23.12
C PHE A 294 -4.86 22.30 -22.87
N PRO A 295 -4.71 23.61 -23.19
CA PRO A 295 -5.71 24.63 -22.90
C PRO A 295 -6.95 24.46 -23.77
N ILE A 296 -8.11 24.44 -23.12
CA ILE A 296 -9.39 24.18 -23.78
C ILE A 296 -10.08 25.48 -24.22
N GLY A 297 -9.75 26.62 -23.59
CA GLY A 297 -10.45 27.90 -23.81
C GLY A 297 -11.95 27.78 -23.52
N ASP A 298 -12.78 28.53 -24.23
CA ASP A 298 -14.25 28.55 -24.08
C ASP A 298 -14.97 27.43 -24.86
N LYS A 299 -14.29 26.33 -25.17
CA LYS A 299 -14.89 25.22 -25.92
C LYS A 299 -15.97 24.53 -25.09
N LYS A 300 -17.12 24.29 -25.74
CA LYS A 300 -18.24 23.55 -25.16
C LYS A 300 -17.98 22.03 -25.18
N PRO A 301 -18.76 21.23 -24.45
CA PRO A 301 -18.74 19.78 -24.59
C PRO A 301 -19.02 19.37 -26.04
N GLY A 302 -18.25 18.42 -26.57
CA GLY A 302 -18.33 18.00 -27.97
C GLY A 302 -17.02 17.40 -28.48
N ASP A 303 -17.02 16.93 -29.73
CA ASP A 303 -15.85 16.31 -30.37
C ASP A 303 -15.04 17.34 -31.16
N TYR A 304 -13.73 17.34 -30.94
CA TYR A 304 -12.78 18.27 -31.54
C TYR A 304 -11.66 17.50 -32.23
N LYS A 305 -11.04 18.11 -33.26
CA LYS A 305 -9.86 17.54 -33.91
C LYS A 305 -8.65 17.61 -32.98
N LEU A 306 -7.90 16.52 -32.89
CA LEU A 306 -6.65 16.43 -32.15
C LEU A 306 -5.60 17.32 -32.83
N PRO A 307 -4.98 18.29 -32.14
CA PRO A 307 -3.97 19.16 -32.73
C PRO A 307 -2.75 18.37 -33.20
N SER A 308 -2.20 18.72 -34.36
CA SER A 308 -0.94 18.13 -34.86
C SER A 308 0.29 18.47 -34.01
N SER A 309 0.17 19.48 -33.13
CA SER A 309 1.18 19.82 -32.13
C SER A 309 1.26 18.81 -30.99
N GLU A 310 0.15 18.11 -30.68
CA GLU A 310 0.12 17.18 -29.55
C GLU A 310 0.93 15.93 -29.85
N PRO A 311 1.80 15.48 -28.93
CA PRO A 311 2.62 14.29 -29.12
C PRO A 311 1.78 13.03 -29.39
N LEU A 312 0.60 12.92 -28.78
CA LEU A 312 -0.32 11.79 -28.99
C LEU A 312 -0.71 11.60 -30.46
N SER A 313 -0.73 12.68 -31.27
CA SER A 313 -1.06 12.59 -32.69
C SER A 313 0.06 11.95 -33.53
N LYS A 314 1.30 11.94 -33.01
CA LYS A 314 2.48 11.42 -33.69
C LYS A 314 2.79 9.97 -33.32
N ILE A 315 2.19 9.49 -32.24
CA ILE A 315 2.34 8.11 -31.78
C ILE A 315 1.76 7.16 -32.82
N LYS A 316 2.59 6.21 -33.27
CA LYS A 316 2.21 5.09 -34.12
C LYS A 316 2.95 3.84 -33.67
N ASN A 317 2.25 2.71 -33.58
CA ASN A 317 2.77 1.37 -33.30
C ASN A 317 3.73 1.34 -32.10
N LEU A 318 3.23 1.60 -30.90
CA LEU A 318 3.99 1.41 -29.66
C LEU A 318 3.91 -0.05 -29.23
N SER A 319 5.02 -0.57 -28.73
CA SER A 319 5.10 -1.88 -28.05
C SER A 319 4.47 -1.84 -26.65
N VAL A 320 3.97 -0.68 -26.23
CA VAL A 320 3.35 -0.43 -24.93
C VAL A 320 1.84 -0.71 -25.03
N PRO A 321 1.28 -1.52 -24.13
CA PRO A 321 -0.16 -1.73 -24.10
C PRO A 321 -0.91 -0.48 -23.65
N CYS A 322 -2.17 -0.38 -24.04
CA CYS A 322 -3.08 0.61 -23.50
C CYS A 322 -3.08 0.59 -21.96
N LEU A 323 -2.79 1.72 -21.31
CA LEU A 323 -2.69 1.82 -19.84
C LEU A 323 -4.00 1.42 -19.13
N THR A 324 -5.13 1.63 -19.79
CA THR A 324 -6.46 1.27 -19.26
C THR A 324 -6.91 -0.15 -19.63
N ALA A 325 -6.13 -0.89 -20.42
CA ALA A 325 -6.45 -2.27 -20.72
C ALA A 325 -6.37 -3.15 -19.46
N ASN A 326 -7.29 -4.12 -19.35
CA ASN A 326 -7.29 -5.04 -18.22
C ASN A 326 -6.29 -6.19 -18.46
N ILE A 327 -5.03 -5.94 -18.10
CA ILE A 327 -3.96 -6.95 -18.20
C ILE A 327 -3.95 -7.80 -16.93
N SER A 328 -4.29 -9.08 -17.08
CA SER A 328 -4.16 -10.05 -15.98
C SER A 328 -2.70 -10.31 -15.66
N VAL A 329 -2.37 -10.37 -14.37
CA VAL A 329 -1.02 -10.69 -13.89
C VAL A 329 -0.67 -12.12 -14.27
N LYS A 330 0.43 -12.32 -15.01
CA LYS A 330 0.90 -13.64 -15.43
C LYS A 330 1.97 -14.14 -14.46
N LYS A 331 1.72 -15.29 -13.83
CA LYS A 331 2.63 -15.87 -12.82
C LYS A 331 4.03 -16.21 -13.35
N ASN A 332 4.17 -16.41 -14.65
CA ASN A 332 5.43 -16.73 -15.32
C ASN A 332 6.21 -15.47 -15.79
N GLY A 333 5.66 -14.27 -15.58
CA GLY A 333 6.28 -13.01 -16.03
C GLY A 333 6.29 -12.79 -17.54
N LYS A 334 5.74 -13.72 -18.34
CA LYS A 334 5.73 -13.62 -19.80
C LYS A 334 4.39 -13.10 -20.27
N TYR A 335 4.38 -11.87 -20.75
CA TYR A 335 3.22 -11.23 -21.35
C TYR A 335 3.28 -11.39 -22.87
N THR A 336 2.38 -12.19 -23.42
CA THR A 336 2.22 -12.37 -24.87
C THR A 336 0.85 -11.85 -25.28
N ASN A 337 0.74 -11.34 -26.52
CA ASN A 337 -0.50 -10.84 -27.11
C ASN A 337 -1.18 -9.74 -26.26
N LEU A 338 -0.41 -8.72 -25.89
CA LEU A 338 -0.96 -7.56 -25.22
C LEU A 338 -1.62 -6.59 -26.23
N PRO A 339 -2.65 -5.83 -25.81
CA PRO A 339 -3.27 -4.80 -26.64
C PRO A 339 -2.36 -3.57 -26.74
N GLU A 340 -1.36 -3.68 -27.60
CA GLU A 340 -0.36 -2.66 -27.95
C GLU A 340 -1.01 -1.50 -28.70
N ILE A 341 -0.61 -0.27 -28.40
CA ILE A 341 -1.24 0.92 -29.01
C ILE A 341 -0.76 1.08 -30.46
N ILE A 342 -1.68 0.95 -31.42
CA ILE A 342 -1.42 1.21 -32.83
C ILE A 342 -1.45 2.72 -33.09
N GLU A 343 -2.56 3.39 -32.78
CA GLU A 343 -2.69 4.83 -32.97
C GLU A 343 -3.82 5.44 -32.12
N PHE A 344 -3.75 6.75 -31.92
CA PHE A 344 -4.84 7.53 -31.36
C PHE A 344 -5.75 8.08 -32.46
N LYS A 345 -7.05 8.08 -32.21
CA LYS A 345 -8.01 8.76 -33.09
C LYS A 345 -7.64 10.23 -33.24
N ARG A 346 -7.85 10.78 -34.43
CA ARG A 346 -7.60 12.19 -34.77
C ARG A 346 -8.61 13.16 -34.15
N THR A 347 -9.42 12.68 -33.21
CA THR A 347 -10.43 13.45 -32.49
C THR A 347 -10.33 13.18 -30.99
N TYR A 348 -10.68 14.18 -30.20
CA TYR A 348 -10.87 14.07 -28.76
C TYR A 348 -12.20 14.71 -28.36
N GLY A 349 -12.89 14.11 -27.38
CA GLY A 349 -14.14 14.63 -26.86
C GLY A 349 -13.94 15.47 -25.61
N LEU A 350 -14.71 16.53 -25.44
CA LEU A 350 -14.85 17.25 -24.17
C LEU A 350 -16.15 16.83 -23.51
N VAL A 351 -16.06 16.30 -22.29
CA VAL A 351 -17.23 15.80 -21.54
C VAL A 351 -17.86 16.86 -20.61
N GLY A 352 -17.25 18.05 -20.51
CA GLY A 352 -17.68 19.12 -19.62
C GLY A 352 -17.21 18.95 -18.16
N GLY A 353 -17.69 19.82 -17.27
CA GLY A 353 -17.29 19.86 -15.86
C GLY A 353 -16.14 20.83 -15.57
N ILE A 354 -15.87 21.06 -14.27
CA ILE A 354 -14.95 22.11 -13.79
C ILE A 354 -13.54 21.98 -14.39
N ASN A 355 -13.01 20.75 -14.41
CA ASN A 355 -11.66 20.48 -14.92
C ASN A 355 -11.64 20.01 -16.39
N SER A 356 -12.79 20.04 -17.07
CA SER A 356 -12.98 19.70 -18.50
C SER A 356 -12.10 18.52 -18.98
N PRO A 357 -12.34 17.30 -18.49
CA PRO A 357 -11.57 16.13 -18.90
C PRO A 357 -11.72 15.85 -20.40
N LYS A 358 -10.69 15.24 -20.98
CA LYS A 358 -10.59 14.96 -22.41
C LYS A 358 -10.77 13.48 -22.67
N LYS A 359 -11.80 13.13 -23.42
CA LYS A 359 -12.09 11.77 -23.87
C LYS A 359 -11.23 11.45 -25.09
N LEU A 360 -10.36 10.47 -24.97
CA LEU A 360 -9.50 9.95 -26.04
C LEU A 360 -9.94 8.54 -26.42
N CYS A 361 -9.56 8.13 -27.63
CA CYS A 361 -9.78 6.79 -28.14
C CYS A 361 -8.50 6.33 -28.83
N CYS A 362 -7.98 5.16 -28.45
CA CYS A 362 -6.84 4.54 -29.12
C CYS A 362 -7.23 3.17 -29.68
N LEU A 363 -6.77 2.88 -30.89
CA LEU A 363 -6.86 1.57 -31.51
C LEU A 363 -5.66 0.72 -31.05
N CYS A 364 -5.93 -0.51 -30.62
CA CYS A 364 -4.89 -1.44 -30.18
C CYS A 364 -4.73 -2.64 -31.13
N SER A 365 -3.65 -3.38 -30.96
CA SER A 365 -3.26 -4.55 -31.79
C SER A 365 -4.26 -5.70 -31.79
N ASP A 366 -5.15 -5.76 -30.80
CA ASP A 366 -6.27 -6.69 -30.72
C ASP A 366 -7.47 -6.28 -31.60
N GLY A 367 -7.37 -5.15 -32.30
CA GLY A 367 -8.42 -4.59 -33.13
C GLY A 367 -9.51 -3.85 -32.34
N LEU A 368 -9.35 -3.70 -31.02
CA LEU A 368 -10.31 -3.02 -30.18
C LEU A 368 -9.96 -1.54 -29.97
N GLU A 369 -11.01 -0.74 -29.81
CA GLU A 369 -10.90 0.67 -29.47
C GLU A 369 -11.04 0.85 -27.96
N TYR A 370 -10.00 1.38 -27.33
CA TYR A 370 -9.99 1.71 -25.91
C TYR A 370 -10.27 3.18 -25.71
N VAL A 371 -11.40 3.46 -25.04
CA VAL A 371 -11.81 4.81 -24.70
C VAL A 371 -11.28 5.18 -23.32
N GLN A 372 -10.67 6.35 -23.21
CA GLN A 372 -9.97 6.81 -22.03
C GLN A 372 -10.39 8.22 -21.69
N LEU A 373 -10.38 8.57 -20.41
CA LEU A 373 -10.60 9.90 -19.92
C LEU A 373 -9.30 10.45 -19.33
N VAL A 374 -8.73 11.46 -19.98
CA VAL A 374 -7.56 12.17 -19.50
C VAL A 374 -8.02 13.33 -18.63
N LYS A 375 -7.63 13.29 -17.36
CA LYS A 375 -7.87 14.36 -16.40
C LYS A 375 -6.56 15.09 -16.11
N GLY A 376 -6.65 16.41 -16.03
CA GLY A 376 -5.61 17.29 -15.51
C GLY A 376 -6.14 18.14 -14.36
N GLN A 377 -5.23 18.73 -13.59
CA GLN A 377 -5.53 19.53 -12.40
C GLN A 377 -6.34 18.78 -11.33
N ASP A 378 -6.18 17.46 -11.24
CA ASP A 378 -6.89 16.57 -10.30
C ASP A 378 -5.95 15.49 -9.76
N ASP A 379 -6.02 15.16 -8.47
CA ASP A 379 -5.16 14.14 -7.86
C ASP A 379 -5.86 12.78 -7.83
N LEU A 380 -5.51 11.92 -8.80
CA LEU A 380 -6.14 10.62 -9.01
C LEU A 380 -5.57 9.50 -8.13
N ARG A 381 -4.64 9.79 -7.20
CA ARG A 381 -4.03 8.75 -6.35
C ARG A 381 -5.03 8.16 -5.36
N GLN A 382 -5.94 8.96 -4.83
CA GLN A 382 -7.00 8.48 -3.94
C GLN A 382 -7.98 7.58 -4.68
N ASP A 383 -8.39 7.99 -5.88
CA ASP A 383 -9.27 7.21 -6.76
C ASP A 383 -8.62 5.85 -7.12
N ALA A 384 -7.34 5.85 -7.50
CA ALA A 384 -6.58 4.63 -7.79
C ALA A 384 -6.46 3.71 -6.56
N GLY A 385 -6.21 4.28 -5.38
CA GLY A 385 -6.18 3.54 -4.12
C GLY A 385 -7.53 2.86 -3.80
N MET A 386 -8.65 3.57 -3.98
CA MET A 386 -9.98 2.99 -3.76
C MET A 386 -10.32 1.90 -4.78
N GLN A 387 -9.95 2.05 -6.06
CA GLN A 387 -10.10 0.98 -7.04
C GLN A 387 -9.29 -0.27 -6.67
N GLN A 388 -8.08 -0.10 -6.12
CA GLN A 388 -7.29 -1.21 -5.60
C GLN A 388 -8.00 -1.92 -4.43
N VAL A 389 -8.58 -1.17 -3.49
CA VAL A 389 -9.37 -1.73 -2.39
C VAL A 389 -10.56 -2.53 -2.91
N PHE A 390 -11.30 -2.03 -3.90
CA PHE A 390 -12.39 -2.78 -4.52
C PHE A 390 -11.90 -4.06 -5.21
N GLY A 391 -10.71 -4.04 -5.82
CA GLY A 391 -10.05 -5.24 -6.32
C GLY A 391 -9.81 -6.29 -5.22
N ILE A 392 -9.31 -5.86 -4.06
CA ILE A 392 -9.08 -6.74 -2.90
C ILE A 392 -10.40 -7.27 -2.35
N LEU A 393 -11.43 -6.43 -2.23
CA LEU A 393 -12.77 -6.87 -1.80
C LEU A 393 -13.34 -7.94 -2.73
N ASN A 394 -13.14 -7.79 -4.04
CA ASN A 394 -13.55 -8.81 -4.99
C ASN A 394 -12.81 -10.15 -4.81
N ILE A 395 -11.52 -10.13 -4.41
CA ILE A 395 -10.79 -11.35 -4.05
C ILE A 395 -11.43 -11.99 -2.82
N LEU A 396 -11.70 -11.20 -1.76
CA LEU A 396 -12.32 -11.69 -0.53
C LEU A 396 -13.73 -12.27 -0.77
N LEU A 397 -14.56 -11.58 -1.56
CA LEU A 397 -15.90 -12.04 -1.93
C LEU A 397 -15.89 -13.33 -2.78
N ARG A 398 -14.83 -13.57 -3.57
CA ARG A 398 -14.68 -14.82 -4.31
C ARG A 398 -14.18 -15.98 -3.45
N ASN A 399 -13.39 -15.69 -2.41
CA ASN A 399 -12.86 -16.73 -1.52
C ASN A 399 -13.92 -17.27 -0.54
N GLU A 400 -14.98 -16.51 -0.29
CA GLU A 400 -16.10 -16.91 0.55
C GLU A 400 -17.18 -17.62 -0.28
N GLU A 401 -17.52 -18.86 0.08
CA GLU A 401 -18.39 -19.74 -0.73
C GLU A 401 -19.79 -19.15 -0.93
N SER A 402 -20.35 -18.55 0.12
CA SER A 402 -21.71 -17.99 0.13
C SER A 402 -21.86 -16.79 -0.82
N THR A 403 -20.82 -15.97 -0.97
CA THR A 403 -20.78 -14.81 -1.88
C THR A 403 -20.35 -15.20 -3.29
N ALA A 404 -19.45 -16.18 -3.42
CA ALA A 404 -19.02 -16.72 -4.71
C ALA A 404 -20.17 -17.40 -5.48
N LYS A 405 -21.01 -18.20 -4.79
CA LYS A 405 -22.21 -18.82 -5.38
C LYS A 405 -23.16 -17.80 -6.00
N ARG A 406 -23.26 -16.61 -5.40
CA ARG A 406 -24.10 -15.49 -5.86
C ARG A 406 -23.40 -14.56 -6.85
N ARG A 407 -22.11 -14.81 -7.14
CA ARG A 407 -21.25 -13.97 -8.00
C ARG A 407 -21.25 -12.50 -7.57
N LEU A 408 -21.25 -12.24 -6.27
CA LEU A 408 -21.18 -10.87 -5.75
C LEU A 408 -19.84 -10.27 -6.13
N LEU A 409 -19.87 -9.15 -6.84
CA LEU A 409 -18.70 -8.42 -7.29
C LEU A 409 -18.99 -6.93 -7.38
N ILE A 410 -17.99 -6.12 -7.07
CA ILE A 410 -17.96 -4.68 -7.33
C ILE A 410 -17.32 -4.49 -8.70
N ARG A 411 -18.01 -3.82 -9.63
CA ARG A 411 -17.43 -3.49 -10.94
C ARG A 411 -16.34 -2.44 -10.77
N THR A 412 -15.11 -2.81 -11.09
CA THR A 412 -13.94 -1.92 -11.04
C THR A 412 -13.62 -1.35 -12.41
N TYR A 413 -12.89 -0.25 -12.44
CA TYR A 413 -12.31 0.34 -13.66
C TYR A 413 -10.88 0.80 -13.36
N LYS A 414 -10.06 1.01 -14.40
CA LYS A 414 -8.67 1.42 -14.21
C LYS A 414 -8.55 2.92 -14.01
N VAL A 415 -7.75 3.30 -13.01
CA VAL A 415 -7.29 4.67 -12.75
C VAL A 415 -5.78 4.63 -12.66
N ILE A 416 -5.10 5.34 -13.57
CA ILE A 416 -3.65 5.38 -13.67
C ILE A 416 -3.20 6.83 -13.48
N PRO A 417 -2.72 7.20 -12.29
CA PRO A 417 -2.01 8.46 -12.11
C PRO A 417 -0.79 8.47 -13.03
N VAL A 418 -0.54 9.57 -13.73
CA VAL A 418 0.64 9.74 -14.58
C VAL A 418 1.59 10.83 -14.06
N SER A 419 1.08 11.69 -13.18
CA SER A 419 1.81 12.72 -12.44
C SER A 419 1.03 13.08 -11.16
N GLN A 420 1.40 14.14 -10.45
CA GLN A 420 0.69 14.56 -9.24
C GLN A 420 -0.71 15.15 -9.54
N LYS A 421 -0.90 15.78 -10.70
CA LYS A 421 -2.13 16.48 -11.06
C LYS A 421 -2.78 15.97 -12.34
N SER A 422 -2.23 14.93 -12.96
CA SER A 422 -2.77 14.35 -14.18
C SER A 422 -2.81 12.83 -14.11
N GLY A 423 -3.79 12.26 -14.82
CA GLY A 423 -4.00 10.82 -14.86
C GLY A 423 -4.96 10.40 -15.98
N VAL A 424 -4.99 9.10 -16.21
CA VAL A 424 -5.83 8.47 -17.22
C VAL A 424 -6.80 7.53 -16.52
N ILE A 425 -8.08 7.62 -16.90
CA ILE A 425 -9.15 6.78 -16.37
C ILE A 425 -9.77 5.98 -17.51
N GLU A 426 -10.08 4.72 -17.27
CA GLU A 426 -10.87 3.89 -18.17
C GLU A 426 -12.28 4.46 -18.35
N TRP A 427 -12.71 4.66 -19.60
CA TRP A 427 -14.09 5.01 -19.87
C TRP A 427 -14.94 3.73 -19.98
N VAL A 428 -15.81 3.51 -19.00
CA VAL A 428 -16.68 2.33 -19.00
C VAL A 428 -17.79 2.48 -20.05
N ALA A 429 -17.66 1.77 -21.16
CA ALA A 429 -18.64 1.76 -22.23
C ALA A 429 -20.04 1.28 -21.76
N ASN A 430 -21.08 1.71 -22.47
CA ASN A 430 -22.48 1.34 -22.21
C ASN A 430 -22.96 1.67 -20.78
N THR A 431 -22.47 2.79 -20.25
CA THR A 431 -22.91 3.33 -18.96
C THR A 431 -23.49 4.73 -19.16
N GLN A 432 -24.41 5.10 -18.27
CA GLN A 432 -24.97 6.44 -18.19
C GLN A 432 -25.00 6.86 -16.71
N PRO A 433 -24.53 8.08 -16.37
CA PRO A 433 -24.69 8.59 -15.02
C PRO A 433 -26.18 8.61 -14.64
N ILE A 434 -26.51 8.11 -13.44
CA ILE A 434 -27.90 8.07 -12.97
C ILE A 434 -28.54 9.47 -12.92
N GLY A 435 -27.74 10.50 -12.63
CA GLY A 435 -28.17 11.89 -12.67
C GLY A 435 -28.65 12.32 -14.06
N ASP A 436 -27.93 11.94 -15.12
CA ASP A 436 -28.31 12.28 -16.50
C ASP A 436 -29.57 11.53 -16.92
N TYR A 437 -29.72 10.26 -16.53
CA TYR A 437 -30.93 9.49 -16.82
C TYR A 437 -32.17 10.04 -16.10
N LEU A 438 -32.04 10.41 -14.82
CA LEU A 438 -33.17 10.87 -14.01
C LEU A 438 -33.53 12.34 -14.26
N VAL A 439 -32.52 13.20 -14.37
CA VAL A 439 -32.63 14.67 -14.30
C VAL A 439 -32.13 15.38 -15.57
N GLY A 440 -31.51 14.67 -16.50
CA GLY A 440 -31.01 15.26 -17.76
C GLY A 440 -32.13 15.84 -18.65
N ASP A 441 -31.73 16.32 -19.84
CA ASP A 441 -32.71 16.83 -20.81
C ASP A 441 -33.67 15.70 -21.23
N LYS A 442 -34.97 15.87 -20.91
CA LYS A 442 -36.01 14.82 -20.97
C LYS A 442 -35.77 13.60 -20.04
N GLY A 443 -35.16 13.83 -18.87
CA GLY A 443 -34.92 12.80 -17.86
C GLY A 443 -36.18 12.09 -17.37
N ALA A 444 -36.01 10.90 -16.81
CA ALA A 444 -37.10 10.01 -16.40
C ALA A 444 -38.11 10.70 -15.44
N HIS A 445 -37.63 11.59 -14.56
CA HIS A 445 -38.51 12.31 -13.64
C HIS A 445 -39.53 13.17 -14.39
N VAL A 446 -39.07 13.99 -15.35
CA VAL A 446 -39.98 14.86 -16.13
C VAL A 446 -40.88 14.03 -17.04
N ARG A 447 -40.38 12.89 -17.56
CA ARG A 447 -41.13 11.99 -18.45
C ARG A 447 -42.28 11.26 -17.74
N TYR A 448 -42.02 10.69 -16.57
CA TYR A 448 -42.99 9.85 -15.85
C TYR A 448 -43.79 10.62 -14.78
N ARG A 449 -43.28 11.76 -14.32
CA ARG A 449 -43.89 12.61 -13.29
C ARG A 449 -43.92 14.09 -13.71
N PRO A 450 -44.69 14.44 -14.75
CA PRO A 450 -44.72 15.82 -15.26
C PRO A 450 -45.41 16.81 -14.30
N GLN A 451 -46.23 16.34 -13.35
CA GLN A 451 -46.92 17.18 -12.37
C GLN A 451 -46.07 17.47 -11.12
N ASP A 452 -44.97 16.74 -10.92
CA ASP A 452 -44.09 16.92 -9.77
C ASP A 452 -43.15 18.13 -9.99
N ILE A 453 -42.58 18.63 -8.89
CA ILE A 453 -41.64 19.74 -8.93
C ILE A 453 -40.43 19.37 -9.81
N SER A 454 -40.06 20.25 -10.73
CA SER A 454 -38.91 19.98 -11.59
C SER A 454 -37.60 19.89 -10.78
N PRO A 455 -36.64 19.04 -11.19
CA PRO A 455 -35.38 18.89 -10.46
C PRO A 455 -34.60 20.21 -10.25
N LEU A 456 -34.67 21.13 -11.21
CA LEU A 456 -34.05 22.46 -11.11
C LEU A 456 -34.69 23.29 -10.00
N ILE A 457 -36.02 23.29 -9.91
CA ILE A 457 -36.77 23.99 -8.85
C ILE A 457 -36.50 23.33 -7.50
N ALA A 458 -36.49 22.00 -7.43
CA ALA A 458 -36.17 21.26 -6.21
C ALA A 458 -34.75 21.59 -5.70
N ARG A 459 -33.75 21.63 -6.60
CA ARG A 459 -32.37 22.02 -6.26
C ARG A 459 -32.32 23.45 -5.74
N LYS A 460 -33.04 24.38 -6.37
CA LYS A 460 -33.12 25.77 -5.92
C LYS A 460 -33.74 25.88 -4.53
N LYS A 461 -34.87 25.19 -4.28
CA LYS A 461 -35.52 25.15 -2.96
C LYS A 461 -34.58 24.59 -1.86
N LEU A 462 -33.79 23.56 -2.17
CA LEU A 462 -32.81 23.00 -1.22
C LEU A 462 -31.69 23.98 -0.89
N VAL A 463 -31.15 24.68 -1.89
CA VAL A 463 -30.10 25.69 -1.71
C VAL A 463 -30.64 26.87 -0.90
N ASP A 464 -31.82 27.37 -1.25
CA ASP A 464 -32.49 28.47 -0.55
C ASP A 464 -32.86 28.09 0.90
N GLY A 465 -33.14 26.80 1.16
CA GLY A 465 -33.37 26.28 2.50
C GLY A 465 -32.08 26.11 3.32
N ALA A 466 -30.95 25.81 2.68
CA ALA A 466 -29.66 25.65 3.35
C ALA A 466 -29.02 26.97 3.77
N THR A 467 -29.30 28.07 3.06
CA THR A 467 -28.77 29.41 3.36
C THR A 467 -29.54 30.15 4.46
N LYS A 468 -30.72 29.67 4.84
CA LYS A 468 -31.52 30.24 5.95
C LYS A 468 -30.96 29.79 7.31
N LYS A 469 -30.49 30.75 8.11
CA LYS A 469 -29.87 30.56 9.45
C LYS A 469 -30.78 30.03 10.57
N ASN A 470 -32.07 29.74 10.32
CA ASN A 470 -32.99 29.23 11.35
C ASN A 470 -33.35 27.75 11.12
N PRO A 471 -32.88 26.81 11.97
CA PRO A 471 -33.08 25.36 11.78
C PRO A 471 -34.52 24.84 11.97
N ARG A 472 -35.49 25.70 12.35
CA ARG A 472 -36.80 25.25 12.84
C ARG A 472 -37.89 25.05 11.80
N VAL A 473 -37.65 25.39 10.53
CA VAL A 473 -38.66 25.19 9.47
C VAL A 473 -38.06 24.32 8.38
N ARG A 474 -38.02 23.01 8.66
CA ARG A 474 -37.67 21.96 7.70
C ARG A 474 -38.78 20.92 7.62
N THR A 475 -40.03 21.35 7.55
CA THR A 475 -41.17 20.49 7.19
C THR A 475 -42.33 21.41 6.82
N GLU A 476 -42.64 21.47 5.53
CA GLU A 476 -43.94 21.08 4.94
C GLU A 476 -43.79 21.05 3.42
#